data_AF-A0A7K8MTS6-F1
#
_entry.id   AF-A0A7K8MTS6-F1
#
_cell.length_a   1.000
_cell.length_b   1.000
_cell.length_c   1.000
_cell.angle_alpha   90.00
_cell.angle_beta   90.00
_cell.angle_gamma   90.00
#
_symmetry.space_group_name_H-M   'P 1'
#
loop_
_entity.id
_entity.type
_entity.pdbx_description
1 polymer ?
#
loop_
_entity_poly.entity_id
_entity_poly.type
_entity_poly.pdbx_seq_one_letter_code
_entity_poly.pdbx_strand_id
1 'polypeptide(L)'
;QRIREGSVIARTPLIGVGDMIEAIDGRSLVGARHFEVARLLQELPRGHTFALRLTEPRRAFDMIGPRSGGGRGGPPQVSSGRGTLRLRSKGPATVQEQPSAFEERAVAKVDDLLESYMGIRDSELAATMVELGRDARDPDALAEALDSQLGEFAFPDEFVFDVWGAIGDAKVGRC
;
A
#
# COMPACT_ATOMS: atom_id res chain seq x y z
N GLN A 1 11.72 -6.43 -6.23
CA GLN A 1 12.07 -7.62 -7.05
C GLN A 1 13.57 -7.76 -7.12
N ARG A 2 14.15 -8.97 -7.00
CA ARG A 2 15.61 -9.14 -7.19
C ARG A 2 16.00 -10.42 -7.93
N ILE A 3 15.62 -10.45 -9.21
CA ILE A 3 16.36 -11.09 -10.30
C ILE A 3 16.51 -9.98 -11.37
N ARG A 4 17.74 -9.73 -11.86
CA ARG A 4 17.97 -8.66 -12.85
C ARG A 4 17.38 -9.06 -14.20
N GLU A 5 16.53 -8.20 -14.78
CA GLU A 5 15.97 -8.41 -16.11
C GLU A 5 17.08 -8.62 -17.15
N GLY A 6 16.89 -9.60 -18.04
CA GLY A 6 17.87 -9.97 -19.07
C GLY A 6 19.10 -10.78 -18.59
N SER A 7 19.24 -11.02 -17.28
CA SER A 7 20.30 -11.88 -16.74
C SER A 7 20.14 -13.36 -17.13
N VAL A 8 21.19 -14.16 -16.95
CA VAL A 8 21.13 -15.62 -17.20
C VAL A 8 20.06 -16.27 -16.31
N ILE A 9 19.98 -15.87 -15.03
CA ILE A 9 18.97 -16.36 -14.09
C ILE A 9 17.55 -15.97 -14.54
N ALA A 10 17.36 -14.76 -15.07
CA ALA A 10 16.04 -14.33 -15.58
C ALA A 10 15.57 -15.13 -16.82
N ARG A 11 16.48 -15.71 -17.59
CA ARG A 11 16.15 -16.55 -18.76
C ARG A 11 15.82 -17.99 -18.38
N THR A 12 16.11 -18.40 -17.14
CA THR A 12 15.82 -19.73 -16.64
C THR A 12 14.48 -19.72 -15.89
N PRO A 13 13.39 -20.24 -16.48
CA PRO A 13 12.05 -20.12 -15.91
C PRO A 13 11.86 -20.93 -14.62
N LEU A 14 12.78 -21.84 -14.32
CA LEU A 14 12.76 -22.70 -13.12
C LEU A 14 13.23 -21.97 -11.85
N ILE A 15 13.74 -20.73 -11.96
CA ILE A 15 14.27 -19.98 -10.81
C ILE A 15 13.40 -18.75 -10.55
N GLY A 16 12.75 -18.72 -9.38
CA GLY A 16 11.86 -17.66 -8.92
C GLY A 16 12.47 -16.78 -7.83
N VAL A 17 11.93 -15.56 -7.69
CA VAL A 17 12.21 -14.74 -6.50
C VAL A 17 11.55 -15.40 -5.29
N GLY A 18 12.34 -15.68 -4.27
CA GLY A 18 11.87 -16.31 -3.03
C GLY A 18 12.39 -17.74 -2.83
N ASP A 19 12.96 -18.35 -3.87
CA ASP A 19 13.55 -19.70 -3.79
C ASP A 19 14.76 -19.72 -2.86
N MET A 20 14.83 -20.72 -1.98
CA MET A 20 15.97 -20.94 -1.10
C MET A 20 17.04 -21.77 -1.82
N ILE A 21 18.29 -21.29 -1.82
CA ILE A 21 19.44 -22.05 -2.32
C ILE A 21 19.90 -23.01 -1.22
N GLU A 22 19.60 -24.30 -1.39
CA GLU A 22 20.02 -25.34 -0.45
C GLU A 22 21.46 -25.81 -0.71
N ALA A 23 21.89 -25.87 -1.98
CA ALA A 23 23.23 -26.30 -2.36
C ALA A 23 23.68 -25.74 -3.71
N ILE A 24 25.00 -25.58 -3.86
CA ILE A 24 25.69 -25.31 -5.15
C ILE A 24 26.65 -26.47 -5.41
N ASP A 25 26.53 -27.13 -6.56
CA ASP A 25 27.36 -28.29 -6.96
C ASP A 25 27.40 -29.41 -5.90
N GLY A 26 26.26 -29.64 -5.23
CA GLY A 26 26.12 -30.63 -4.16
C GLY A 26 26.67 -30.20 -2.80
N ARG A 27 27.36 -29.06 -2.70
CA ARG A 27 27.78 -28.48 -1.41
C ARG A 27 26.60 -27.81 -0.73
N SER A 28 26.17 -28.37 0.40
CA SER A 28 25.10 -27.80 1.23
C SER A 28 25.47 -26.39 1.73
N LEU A 29 24.51 -25.47 1.61
CA LEU A 29 24.56 -24.09 2.07
C LEU A 29 23.50 -23.81 3.15
N VAL A 30 22.90 -24.86 3.71
CA VAL A 30 21.97 -24.74 4.83
C VAL A 30 22.72 -24.15 6.04
N GLY A 31 22.26 -22.99 6.51
CA GLY A 31 22.91 -22.23 7.59
C GLY A 31 23.95 -21.20 7.12
N ALA A 32 24.30 -21.18 5.84
CA ALA A 32 25.18 -20.16 5.28
C ALA A 32 24.49 -18.79 5.25
N ARG A 33 25.28 -17.73 5.44
CA ARG A 33 24.79 -16.35 5.33
C ARG A 33 24.67 -15.95 3.86
N HIS A 34 23.77 -15.02 3.55
CA HIS A 34 23.52 -14.56 2.18
C HIS A 34 24.80 -14.06 1.46
N PHE A 35 25.75 -13.46 2.19
CA PHE A 35 27.01 -12.98 1.59
C PHE A 35 27.97 -14.14 1.22
N GLU A 36 27.94 -15.26 1.93
CA GLU A 36 28.77 -16.44 1.62
C GLU A 36 28.26 -17.11 0.35
N VAL A 37 26.94 -17.25 0.23
CA VAL A 37 26.29 -17.77 -0.97
C VAL A 37 26.57 -16.86 -2.17
N ALA A 38 26.46 -15.54 -1.99
CA ALA A 38 26.78 -14.57 -3.06
C ALA A 38 28.25 -14.66 -3.50
N ARG A 39 29.17 -14.82 -2.55
CA ARG A 39 30.60 -14.99 -2.82
C ARG A 39 30.88 -16.27 -3.61
N LEU A 40 30.26 -17.39 -3.23
CA LEU A 40 30.39 -18.65 -3.96
C LEU A 40 29.90 -18.52 -5.41
N LEU A 41 28.74 -17.87 -5.62
CA LEU A 41 28.22 -17.60 -6.96
C LEU A 41 29.14 -16.71 -7.79
N GLN A 42 29.85 -15.77 -7.16
CA GLN A 42 30.82 -14.90 -7.83
C GLN A 42 32.13 -15.62 -8.18
N GLU A 43 32.55 -16.57 -7.35
CA GLU A 43 33.80 -17.34 -7.50
C GLU A 43 33.65 -18.56 -8.43
N LEU A 44 32.44 -18.87 -8.91
CA LEU A 44 32.22 -19.98 -9.85
C LEU A 44 33.05 -19.82 -11.14
N PRO A 45 33.69 -20.90 -11.62
CA PRO A 45 34.52 -20.86 -12.81
C PRO A 45 33.67 -20.49 -14.04
N ARG A 46 34.10 -19.45 -14.75
CA ARG A 46 33.41 -18.99 -15.96
C ARG A 46 33.47 -20.08 -17.04
N GLY A 47 32.39 -20.20 -17.81
CA GLY A 47 32.27 -21.19 -18.89
C GLY A 47 31.98 -22.62 -18.43
N HIS A 48 31.86 -22.87 -17.12
CA HIS A 48 31.47 -24.17 -16.57
C HIS A 48 29.99 -24.17 -16.17
N THR A 49 29.36 -25.32 -16.31
CA THR A 49 28.03 -25.57 -15.77
C THR A 49 28.11 -25.83 -14.27
N PHE A 50 27.19 -25.26 -13.51
CA PHE A 50 27.02 -25.52 -12.09
C PHE A 50 25.56 -25.93 -11.82
N ALA A 51 25.34 -26.67 -10.75
CA ALA A 51 24.03 -27.14 -10.34
C ALA A 51 23.55 -26.40 -9.09
N LEU A 52 22.33 -25.85 -9.15
CA LEU A 52 21.65 -25.29 -7.99
C LEU A 52 20.59 -26.26 -7.49
N ARG A 53 20.59 -26.54 -6.19
CA ARG A 53 19.46 -27.18 -5.52
C ARG A 53 18.63 -26.09 -4.85
N LEU A 54 17.39 -25.94 -5.31
CA LEU A 54 16.47 -24.89 -4.88
C LEU A 54 15.25 -25.49 -4.20
N THR A 55 14.74 -24.79 -3.19
CA THR A 55 13.46 -25.10 -2.54
C THR A 55 12.53 -23.90 -2.65
N GLU A 56 11.44 -24.07 -3.40
CA GLU A 56 10.42 -23.04 -3.61
C GLU A 56 9.52 -22.90 -2.37
N PRO A 57 9.22 -21.67 -1.90
CA PRO A 57 8.23 -21.48 -0.84
C PRO A 57 6.84 -21.90 -1.31
N ARG A 58 6.06 -22.54 -0.44
CA ARG A 58 4.67 -22.90 -0.76
C ARG A 58 3.86 -21.63 -1.02
N ARG A 59 3.31 -21.47 -2.23
CA ARG A 59 2.48 -20.33 -2.60
C ARG A 59 1.00 -20.67 -2.42
N ALA A 60 0.20 -19.67 -2.03
CA ALA A 60 -1.21 -19.86 -1.69
C ALA A 60 -2.09 -20.33 -2.86
N PHE A 61 -1.63 -20.16 -4.10
CA PHE A 61 -2.41 -20.45 -5.31
C PHE A 61 -2.10 -21.81 -5.95
N ASP A 62 -1.12 -22.58 -5.45
CA ASP A 62 -0.79 -23.90 -6.00
C ASP A 62 -1.86 -24.97 -5.68
N MET A 63 -2.83 -24.64 -4.82
CA MET A 63 -3.92 -25.52 -4.39
C MET A 63 -5.32 -25.06 -4.87
N ILE A 64 -5.42 -23.96 -5.61
CA ILE A 64 -6.69 -23.43 -6.13
C ILE A 64 -6.55 -23.34 -7.65
N GLY A 65 -7.21 -24.25 -8.37
CA GLY A 65 -7.18 -24.31 -9.83
C GLY A 65 -7.54 -22.96 -10.50
N PRO A 66 -7.01 -22.69 -11.71
CA PRO A 66 -7.14 -21.39 -12.35
C PRO A 66 -8.61 -21.04 -12.59
N ARG A 67 -9.07 -19.95 -11.96
CA ARG A 67 -10.33 -19.31 -12.36
C ARG A 67 -10.07 -18.55 -13.65
N SER A 68 -10.73 -18.97 -14.73
CA SER A 68 -10.80 -18.23 -15.99
C SER A 68 -11.46 -16.86 -15.75
N GLY A 69 -10.68 -15.79 -15.72
CA GLY A 69 -11.20 -14.42 -15.62
C GLY A 69 -10.08 -13.39 -15.51
N GLY A 70 -9.94 -12.55 -16.52
CA GLY A 70 -8.82 -11.64 -16.75
C GLY A 70 -8.61 -10.50 -15.76
N GLY A 71 -7.44 -9.88 -15.89
CA GLY A 71 -7.08 -8.60 -15.27
C GLY A 71 -5.58 -8.50 -15.05
N ARG A 72 -4.86 -7.82 -15.96
CA ARG A 72 -3.46 -7.41 -15.75
C ARG A 72 -3.43 -6.42 -14.59
N GLY A 73 -3.08 -6.89 -13.40
CA GLY A 73 -2.79 -6.03 -12.25
C GLY A 73 -1.51 -5.24 -12.52
N GLY A 74 -1.62 -3.91 -12.55
CA GLY A 74 -0.47 -3.00 -12.57
C GLY A 74 0.41 -3.18 -11.32
N PRO A 75 1.59 -2.54 -11.29
CA PRO A 75 2.51 -2.70 -10.17
C PRO A 75 1.81 -2.27 -8.86
N PRO A 76 1.92 -3.07 -7.79
CA PRO A 76 1.31 -2.72 -6.52
C PRO A 76 1.94 -1.41 -6.03
N GLN A 77 1.10 -0.40 -5.84
CA GLN A 77 1.46 0.76 -5.03
C GLN A 77 1.92 0.22 -3.68
N VAL A 78 3.13 0.61 -3.26
CA VAL A 78 3.78 0.12 -2.05
C VAL A 78 3.10 0.75 -0.84
N SER A 79 1.92 0.25 -0.47
CA SER A 79 1.41 0.37 0.88
C SER A 79 2.01 -0.78 1.70
N SER A 80 2.29 -0.53 2.97
CA SER A 80 2.90 -1.51 3.87
C SER A 80 2.02 -2.75 4.11
N GLY A 81 0.76 -2.74 3.63
CA GLY A 81 -0.25 -3.76 3.91
C GLY A 81 -0.57 -3.91 5.40
N ARG A 82 -0.03 -3.02 6.26
CA ARG A 82 -0.30 -3.01 7.70
C ARG A 82 -1.70 -2.46 7.90
N GLY A 83 -2.60 -3.33 8.33
CA GLY A 83 -3.95 -2.92 8.74
C GLY A 83 -3.88 -2.02 9.98
N THR A 84 -4.74 -1.01 10.02
CA THR A 84 -5.01 -0.17 11.19
C THR A 84 -6.45 -0.40 11.65
N LEU A 85 -6.67 -0.40 12.97
CA LEU A 85 -8.02 -0.42 13.52
C LEU A 85 -8.56 1.01 13.53
N ARG A 86 -9.56 1.27 12.70
CA ARG A 86 -10.25 2.56 12.56
C ARG A 86 -11.38 2.62 13.58
N LEU A 87 -11.21 3.42 14.63
CA LEU A 87 -12.28 3.82 15.53
C LEU A 87 -13.04 4.97 14.87
N ARG A 88 -14.37 4.90 14.88
CA ARG A 88 -15.26 5.91 14.31
C ARG A 88 -16.18 6.44 15.40
N SER A 89 -16.27 7.75 15.53
CA SER A 89 -17.21 8.43 16.42
C SER A 89 -18.68 8.09 16.10
N LYS A 90 -19.00 7.87 14.82
CA LYS A 90 -20.30 7.38 14.34
C LYS A 90 -20.13 6.11 13.50
N GLY A 91 -19.99 4.95 14.17
CA GLY A 91 -20.01 3.64 13.52
C GLY A 91 -19.19 2.57 14.24
N PRO A 92 -19.25 1.30 13.80
CA PRO A 92 -18.44 0.23 14.38
C PRO A 92 -16.95 0.37 14.02
N ALA A 93 -16.08 -0.07 14.91
CA ALA A 93 -14.65 -0.13 14.64
C ALA A 93 -14.36 -1.10 13.47
N THR A 94 -13.54 -0.68 12.51
CA THR A 94 -13.23 -1.48 11.30
C THR A 94 -11.73 -1.62 11.11
N VAL A 95 -11.27 -2.77 10.62
CA VAL A 95 -9.87 -2.93 10.20
C VAL A 95 -9.76 -2.38 8.78
N GLN A 96 -8.95 -1.36 8.59
CA GLN A 96 -8.74 -0.70 7.31
C GLN A 96 -7.26 -0.67 6.95
N GLU A 97 -6.95 -0.42 5.68
CA GLU A 97 -5.59 -0.14 5.27
C GLU A 97 -5.13 1.21 5.87
N GLN A 98 -3.83 1.35 6.12
CA GLN A 98 -3.30 2.62 6.63
C GLN A 98 -3.64 3.75 5.65
N PRO A 99 -4.03 4.95 6.14
CA PRO A 99 -4.25 6.11 5.29
C PRO A 99 -3.03 6.34 4.40
N SER A 100 -3.27 6.61 3.13
CA SER A 100 -2.22 7.00 2.20
C SER A 100 -1.58 8.34 2.64
N ALA A 101 -0.34 8.59 2.23
CA ALA A 101 0.34 9.86 2.53
C ALA A 101 -0.42 11.11 2.02
N PHE A 102 -1.31 10.93 1.04
CA PHE A 102 -2.24 11.95 0.58
C PHE A 102 -3.34 12.20 1.63
N GLU A 103 -3.98 11.15 2.12
CA GLU A 103 -5.05 11.24 3.11
C GLU A 103 -4.54 11.86 4.40
N GLU A 104 -3.35 11.49 4.87
CA GLU A 104 -2.72 12.12 6.05
C GLU A 104 -2.57 13.65 5.88
N ARG A 105 -2.19 14.12 4.68
CA ARG A 105 -2.07 15.55 4.38
C ARG A 105 -3.42 16.24 4.29
N ALA A 106 -4.41 15.59 3.69
CA ALA A 106 -5.76 16.12 3.64
C ALA A 106 -6.35 16.25 5.04
N VAL A 107 -6.12 15.26 5.92
CA VAL A 107 -6.58 15.30 7.31
C VAL A 107 -5.95 16.46 8.07
N ALA A 108 -4.64 16.68 7.92
CA ALA A 108 -3.97 17.83 8.56
C ALA A 108 -4.55 19.17 8.07
N LYS A 109 -4.75 19.34 6.75
CA LYS A 109 -5.35 20.59 6.20
C LYS A 109 -6.78 20.81 6.70
N VAL A 110 -7.58 19.76 6.80
CA VAL A 110 -8.95 19.86 7.32
C VAL A 110 -8.93 20.17 8.82
N ASP A 111 -8.00 19.61 9.59
CA ASP A 111 -7.84 19.93 11.01
C ASP A 111 -7.42 21.39 11.24
N ASP A 112 -6.57 21.95 10.37
CA ASP A 112 -6.25 23.40 10.38
C ASP A 112 -7.48 24.26 10.08
N LEU A 113 -8.36 23.81 9.17
CA LEU A 113 -9.63 24.49 8.90
C LEU A 113 -10.56 24.43 10.12
N LEU A 114 -10.65 23.30 10.81
CA LEU A 114 -11.40 23.17 12.07
C LEU A 114 -10.86 24.13 13.15
N GLU A 115 -9.54 24.30 13.25
CA GLU A 115 -8.92 25.25 14.19
C GLU A 115 -9.27 26.69 13.82
N SER A 116 -9.23 27.04 12.53
CA SER A 116 -9.54 28.40 12.08
C SER A 116 -11.03 28.77 12.20
N TYR A 117 -11.95 27.83 11.99
CA TYR A 117 -13.39 28.09 11.99
C TYR A 117 -14.04 27.89 13.37
N MET A 118 -13.64 26.87 14.11
CA MET A 118 -14.26 26.51 15.40
C MET A 118 -13.32 26.65 16.59
N GLY A 119 -12.02 26.90 16.38
CA GLY A 119 -11.04 26.96 17.47
C GLY A 119 -10.73 25.59 18.10
N ILE A 120 -11.09 24.49 17.42
CA ILE A 120 -10.86 23.11 17.89
C ILE A 120 -9.95 22.35 16.94
N ARG A 121 -9.20 21.39 17.47
CA ARG A 121 -8.50 20.37 16.68
C ARG A 121 -9.06 19.00 17.02
N ASP A 122 -9.54 18.31 16.00
CA ASP A 122 -10.10 16.97 16.10
C ASP A 122 -9.72 16.16 14.85
N SER A 123 -8.59 15.46 14.97
CA SER A 123 -8.07 14.61 13.91
C SER A 123 -9.02 13.47 13.51
N GLU A 124 -9.93 13.02 14.39
CA GLU A 124 -10.89 11.96 14.08
C GLU A 124 -12.05 12.52 13.24
N LEU A 125 -12.53 13.71 13.60
CA LEU A 125 -13.51 14.45 12.82
C LEU A 125 -12.96 14.82 11.44
N ALA A 126 -11.75 15.37 11.37
CA ALA A 126 -11.08 15.71 10.12
C ALA A 126 -10.89 14.47 9.23
N ALA A 127 -10.51 13.33 9.82
CA ALA A 127 -10.36 12.09 9.08
C ALA A 127 -11.70 11.52 8.59
N THR A 128 -12.79 11.76 9.30
CA THR A 128 -14.15 11.42 8.84
C THR A 128 -14.56 12.30 7.66
N MET A 129 -14.29 13.62 7.71
CA MET A 129 -14.59 14.55 6.61
C MET A 129 -13.81 14.21 5.33
N VAL A 130 -12.52 13.87 5.45
CA VAL A 130 -11.68 13.46 4.32
C VAL A 130 -12.18 12.18 3.67
N GLU A 131 -12.67 11.22 4.46
CA GLU A 131 -13.30 10.01 3.93
C GLU A 131 -14.59 10.33 3.16
N LEU A 132 -15.48 11.17 3.71
CA LEU A 132 -16.72 11.56 3.05
C LEU A 132 -16.44 12.31 1.72
N GLY A 133 -15.45 13.21 1.72
CA GLY A 133 -15.03 13.92 0.52
C GLY A 133 -14.18 13.11 -0.46
N ARG A 134 -13.75 11.88 -0.09
CA ARG A 134 -13.10 10.97 -1.03
C ARG A 134 -14.09 10.51 -2.09
N ASP A 135 -15.30 10.17 -1.68
CA ASP A 135 -16.35 9.57 -2.52
C ASP A 135 -17.30 10.60 -3.13
N ALA A 136 -17.37 11.82 -2.57
CA ALA A 136 -18.13 12.92 -3.14
C ALA A 136 -17.56 13.36 -4.51
N ARG A 137 -18.46 13.75 -5.43
CA ARG A 137 -18.12 14.17 -6.81
C ARG A 137 -18.12 15.68 -7.01
N ASP A 138 -18.86 16.38 -6.17
CA ASP A 138 -19.05 17.82 -6.17
C ASP A 138 -19.20 18.33 -4.72
N PRO A 139 -19.05 19.65 -4.50
CA PRO A 139 -19.20 20.27 -3.18
C PRO A 139 -20.57 20.03 -2.55
N ASP A 140 -21.64 20.00 -3.35
CA ASP A 140 -23.01 19.77 -2.88
C ASP A 140 -23.18 18.36 -2.30
N ALA A 141 -22.61 17.35 -2.97
CA ALA A 141 -22.58 15.98 -2.46
C ALA A 141 -21.75 15.85 -1.17
N LEU A 142 -20.69 16.65 -1.02
CA LEU A 142 -19.96 16.72 0.24
C LEU A 142 -20.83 17.36 1.34
N ALA A 143 -21.52 18.47 1.04
CA ALA A 143 -22.41 19.14 1.98
C ALA A 143 -23.50 18.18 2.50
N GLU A 144 -24.17 17.46 1.60
CA GLU A 144 -25.20 16.48 1.95
C GLU A 144 -24.65 15.35 2.84
N ALA A 145 -23.44 14.86 2.54
CA ALA A 145 -22.80 13.82 3.34
C ALA A 145 -22.38 14.32 4.73
N LEU A 146 -21.90 15.56 4.81
CA LEU A 146 -21.57 16.22 6.08
C LEU A 146 -22.83 16.49 6.89
N ASP A 147 -23.92 16.95 6.30
CA ASP A 147 -25.19 17.16 7.01
C ASP A 147 -25.78 15.85 7.56
N SER A 148 -25.70 14.77 6.77
CA SER A 148 -26.21 13.47 7.20
C SER A 148 -25.45 12.88 8.40
N GLN A 149 -24.14 13.12 8.51
CA GLN A 149 -23.32 12.52 9.59
C GLN A 149 -22.94 13.51 10.69
N LEU A 150 -22.83 14.79 10.37
CA LEU A 150 -22.26 15.86 11.19
C LEU A 150 -23.15 17.12 11.19
N GLY A 151 -24.43 17.02 10.80
CA GLY A 151 -25.35 18.17 10.76
C GLY A 151 -25.58 18.88 12.11
N GLU A 152 -25.15 18.28 13.23
CA GLU A 152 -25.15 18.95 14.54
C GLU A 152 -24.16 20.12 14.63
N PHE A 153 -23.12 20.10 13.79
CA PHE A 153 -22.11 21.16 13.74
C PHE A 153 -22.57 22.38 12.92
N ALA A 154 -23.59 22.21 12.07
CA ALA A 154 -24.13 23.26 11.20
C ALA A 154 -23.03 24.04 10.45
N PHE A 155 -22.20 23.32 9.69
CA PHE A 155 -21.08 23.91 8.96
C PHE A 155 -21.58 24.92 7.92
N PRO A 156 -20.98 26.12 7.82
CA PRO A 156 -21.32 27.08 6.78
C PRO A 156 -20.82 26.59 5.41
N ASP A 157 -21.52 26.98 4.33
CA ASP A 157 -21.18 26.57 2.96
C ASP A 157 -19.72 26.89 2.60
N GLU A 158 -19.20 28.04 3.04
CA GLU A 158 -17.80 28.44 2.82
C GLU A 158 -16.80 27.41 3.39
N PHE A 159 -17.08 26.88 4.59
CA PHE A 159 -16.26 25.84 5.19
C PHE A 159 -16.31 24.54 4.38
N VAL A 160 -17.49 24.15 3.88
CA VAL A 160 -17.65 22.96 3.04
C VAL A 160 -16.85 23.10 1.74
N PHE A 161 -16.85 24.28 1.12
CA PHE A 161 -16.02 24.57 -0.06
C PHE A 161 -14.53 24.52 0.25
N ASP A 162 -14.09 25.07 1.38
CA ASP A 162 -12.68 25.03 1.80
C ASP A 162 -12.20 23.60 2.07
N VAL A 163 -13.02 22.76 2.74
CA VAL A 163 -12.74 21.35 2.97
C VAL A 163 -12.69 20.57 1.65
N TRP A 164 -13.65 20.81 0.75
CA TRP A 164 -13.64 20.21 -0.59
C TRP A 164 -12.36 20.57 -1.36
N GLY A 165 -11.96 21.84 -1.31
CA GLY A 165 -10.73 22.34 -1.90
C GLY A 165 -9.49 21.68 -1.30
N ALA A 166 -9.40 21.60 0.04
CA ALA A 166 -8.29 20.98 0.74
C ALA A 166 -8.10 19.50 0.38
N ILE A 167 -9.21 18.75 0.26
CA ILE A 167 -9.20 17.35 -0.18
C ILE A 167 -8.77 17.25 -1.65
N GLY A 168 -9.29 18.12 -2.52
CA GLY A 168 -8.95 18.16 -3.95
C GLY A 168 -7.48 18.52 -4.21
N ASP A 169 -6.94 19.51 -3.52
CA ASP A 169 -5.55 19.94 -3.62
C ASP A 169 -4.59 18.84 -3.20
N ALA A 170 -4.92 18.15 -2.11
CA ALA A 170 -4.13 17.03 -1.67
C ALA A 170 -4.20 15.87 -2.72
N LYS A 171 -5.34 15.64 -3.41
CA LYS A 171 -5.47 14.60 -4.46
C LYS A 171 -4.54 14.89 -5.65
N VAL A 172 -4.39 16.17 -5.99
CA VAL A 172 -3.55 16.64 -7.12
C VAL A 172 -2.08 16.81 -6.69
N GLY A 173 -1.78 16.72 -5.41
CA GLY A 173 -0.43 16.94 -4.86
C GLY A 173 -0.01 18.42 -4.87
N ARG A 174 -0.96 19.35 -4.93
CA ARG A 174 -0.69 20.79 -4.78
C ARG A 174 -0.58 21.12 -3.28
N CYS A 175 0.67 21.22 -2.83
CA CYS A 175 1.08 21.88 -1.59
C CYS A 175 2.33 22.70 -1.90
#